data_AF-E0D1Z3-F1
#
_entry.id   AF-E0D1Z3-F1
#
_cell.length_a   1.000
_cell.length_b   1.000
_cell.length_c   1.000
_cell.angle_alpha   90.00
_cell.angle_beta   90.00
_cell.angle_gamma   90.00
#
_symmetry.space_group_name_H-M   'P 1'
#
loop_
_entity.id
_entity.type
_entity.pdbx_description
1 polymer ?
#
loop_
_entity_poly.entity_id
_entity_poly.type
_entity_poly.pdbx_seq_one_letter_code
_entity_poly.pdbx_strand_id
1 'polypeptide(L)'
;MADMREPIESGCPDPWQYMHPVMRKNFGQWKYHEHPRPGVLLHVAYNGDRVWTVKAGTQRILDVFTLRKLCDIGDTFAEVHVHFTLRSNIEYLVTDESKVT
;
A
#
# COMPACT_ATOMS: atom_id res chain seq x y z
N MET A 1 40.30 15.99 -2.96
CA MET A 1 39.18 15.10 -2.55
C MET A 1 37.94 15.97 -2.52
N ALA A 2 36.80 15.51 -3.04
CA ALA A 2 35.56 16.27 -2.89
C ALA A 2 35.17 16.30 -1.41
N ASP A 3 34.70 17.44 -0.90
CA ASP A 3 34.19 17.53 0.46
C ASP A 3 33.04 16.52 0.65
N MET A 4 33.11 15.75 1.74
CA MET A 4 32.06 14.81 2.07
C MET A 4 30.81 15.59 2.51
N ARG A 5 29.69 15.34 1.84
CA ARG A 5 28.37 15.85 2.24
C ARG A 5 28.07 15.42 3.68
N GLU A 6 27.68 16.37 4.52
CA GLU A 6 27.11 16.06 5.83
C GLU A 6 25.68 15.51 5.69
N PRO A 7 25.29 14.52 6.51
CA PRO A 7 23.92 14.04 6.56
C PRO A 7 22.93 15.15 6.94
N ILE A 8 21.74 15.11 6.36
CA ILE A 8 20.61 15.93 6.82
C ILE A 8 19.76 15.01 7.70
N GLU A 9 19.70 15.30 9.00
CA GLU A 9 18.95 14.53 10.01
C GLU A 9 17.44 14.79 9.93
N SER A 10 16.84 14.62 8.75
CA SER A 10 15.41 14.87 8.53
C SER A 10 14.50 13.70 8.92
N GLY A 11 15.09 12.54 9.28
CA GLY A 11 14.33 11.32 9.57
C GLY A 11 13.56 10.77 8.37
N CYS A 12 12.60 9.88 8.65
CA CYS A 12 11.68 9.35 7.65
C CYS A 12 10.56 10.35 7.34
N PRO A 13 10.09 10.43 6.08
CA PRO A 13 8.92 11.22 5.75
C PRO A 13 7.68 10.72 6.49
N ASP A 14 6.75 11.64 6.80
CA ASP A 14 5.45 11.29 7.40
C ASP A 14 4.71 10.29 6.49
N PRO A 15 4.38 9.08 6.97
CA PRO A 15 3.70 8.07 6.17
C PRO A 15 2.31 8.52 5.73
N TRP A 16 1.69 9.48 6.42
CA TRP A 16 0.35 9.97 6.11
C TRP A 16 0.22 10.40 4.66
N GLN A 17 1.27 11.02 4.10
CA GLN A 17 1.29 11.51 2.72
C GLN A 17 1.23 10.38 1.67
N TYR A 18 1.70 9.18 2.02
CA TYR A 18 1.73 7.99 1.14
C TYR A 18 0.58 7.02 1.42
N MET A 19 -0.34 7.35 2.34
CA MET A 19 -1.53 6.53 2.58
C MET A 19 -2.59 6.79 1.52
N HIS A 20 -3.22 5.71 1.07
CA HIS A 20 -4.39 5.76 0.18
C HIS A 20 -5.47 6.71 0.74
N PRO A 21 -6.08 7.59 -0.07
CA PRO A 21 -7.02 8.61 0.40
C PRO A 21 -8.19 8.07 1.23
N VAL A 22 -8.79 6.95 0.82
CA VAL A 22 -9.85 6.26 1.60
C VAL A 22 -9.34 5.72 2.93
N MET A 23 -8.11 5.21 2.99
CA MET A 23 -7.51 4.77 4.25
C MET A 23 -7.29 5.96 5.20
N ARG A 24 -6.83 7.09 4.66
CA ARG A 24 -6.59 8.33 5.39
C ARG A 24 -7.90 8.93 5.93
N LYS A 25 -8.92 9.02 5.08
CA LYS A 25 -10.27 9.53 5.42
C LYS A 25 -10.90 8.75 6.57
N ASN A 26 -10.71 7.43 6.60
CA ASN A 26 -11.36 6.52 7.54
C ASN A 26 -10.42 6.03 8.64
N PHE A 27 -9.31 6.72 8.90
CA PHE A 27 -8.34 6.30 9.89
C PHE A 27 -8.97 6.18 11.29
N GLY A 28 -8.88 4.99 11.88
CA GLY A 28 -9.52 4.68 13.16
C GLY A 28 -11.05 4.54 13.11
N GLN A 29 -11.69 4.62 11.94
CA GLN A 29 -13.14 4.61 11.74
C GLN A 29 -13.59 3.38 10.93
N TRP A 30 -12.96 2.23 11.17
CA TRP A 30 -13.29 0.96 10.52
C TRP A 30 -14.34 0.19 11.33
N LYS A 31 -15.38 -0.28 10.64
CA LYS A 31 -16.47 -1.05 11.24
C LYS A 31 -16.09 -2.52 11.33
N TYR A 32 -15.60 -3.10 10.24
CA TYR A 32 -15.17 -4.50 10.19
C TYR A 32 -14.27 -4.76 8.99
N HIS A 33 -13.70 -5.97 8.96
CA HIS A 33 -13.00 -6.52 7.81
C HIS A 33 -13.55 -7.91 7.46
N GLU A 34 -13.44 -8.27 6.19
CA GLU A 34 -13.83 -9.59 5.65
C GLU A 34 -12.71 -10.16 4.79
N HIS A 35 -12.67 -11.48 4.64
CA HIS A 35 -11.74 -12.18 3.77
C HIS A 35 -12.49 -12.84 2.61
N PRO A 36 -12.83 -12.12 1.52
CA PRO A 36 -13.66 -12.66 0.44
C PRO A 36 -13.04 -13.88 -0.24
N ARG A 37 -11.70 -13.89 -0.40
CA ARG A 37 -10.94 -14.98 -1.02
C ARG A 37 -9.46 -14.94 -0.59
N PRO A 38 -8.68 -16.01 -0.80
CA PRO A 38 -7.25 -16.00 -0.49
C PRO A 38 -6.53 -14.82 -1.15
N GLY A 39 -5.77 -14.07 -0.35
CA GLY A 39 -5.04 -12.90 -0.82
C GLY A 39 -5.85 -11.62 -0.94
N VAL A 40 -7.16 -11.63 -0.64
CA VAL A 40 -8.01 -10.43 -0.67
C VAL A 40 -8.59 -10.16 0.72
N LEU A 41 -8.52 -8.91 1.15
CA LEU A 41 -9.07 -8.41 2.41
C LEU A 41 -9.93 -7.19 2.11
N LEU A 42 -11.18 -7.18 2.56
CA LEU A 42 -12.08 -6.03 2.46
C LEU A 42 -12.12 -5.32 3.80
N HIS A 43 -11.95 -4.01 3.81
CA HIS A 43 -12.22 -3.16 4.97
C HIS A 43 -13.46 -2.30 4.69
N VAL A 44 -14.38 -2.26 5.66
CA VAL A 44 -15.60 -1.45 5.59
C VAL A 44 -15.60 -0.44 6.71
N ALA A 45 -15.68 0.85 6.38
CA ALA A 45 -15.74 1.94 7.34
C ALA A 45 -17.15 2.15 7.89
N TYR A 46 -17.29 2.85 9.01
CA TYR A 46 -18.60 3.16 9.60
C TYR A 46 -19.50 4.00 8.68
N ASN A 47 -18.91 4.83 7.82
CA ASN A 47 -19.63 5.64 6.83
C ASN A 47 -20.01 4.87 5.55
N GLY A 48 -19.65 3.58 5.45
CA GLY A 48 -19.93 2.73 4.30
C GLY A 48 -18.85 2.70 3.23
N ASP A 49 -17.78 3.51 3.33
CA ASP A 49 -16.63 3.41 2.44
C ASP A 49 -16.02 2.02 2.50
N ARG A 50 -15.58 1.52 1.34
CA ARG A 50 -14.95 0.22 1.19
C ARG A 50 -13.58 0.36 0.56
N VAL A 51 -12.63 -0.44 1.02
CA VAL A 51 -11.33 -0.58 0.38
C VAL A 51 -10.90 -2.05 0.43
N TRP A 52 -10.49 -2.56 -0.72
CA TRP A 52 -9.96 -3.90 -0.85
C TRP A 52 -8.44 -3.83 -0.86
N THR A 53 -7.83 -4.78 -0.18
CA THR A 53 -6.40 -5.01 -0.16
C THR A 53 -6.11 -6.31 -0.87
N VAL A 54 -5.35 -6.24 -1.97
CA VAL A 54 -4.88 -7.39 -2.74
C VAL A 54 -3.42 -7.66 -2.39
N LYS A 55 -3.18 -8.83 -1.79
CA LYS A 55 -1.86 -9.26 -1.30
C LYS A 55 -1.16 -10.13 -2.32
N ALA A 56 0.10 -9.80 -2.61
CA ALA A 56 1.00 -10.64 -3.39
C ALA A 56 2.27 -10.97 -2.59
N GLY A 57 2.70 -12.23 -2.68
CA GLY A 57 3.97 -12.67 -2.08
C GLY A 57 5.15 -12.07 -2.82
N THR A 58 6.22 -11.72 -2.09
CA THR A 58 7.47 -11.27 -2.70
C THR A 58 8.67 -11.98 -2.08
N GLN A 59 9.80 -12.01 -2.79
CA GLN A 59 11.03 -12.67 -2.33
C GLN A 59 11.79 -11.90 -1.22
N ARG A 60 11.19 -10.85 -0.62
CA ARG A 60 11.75 -9.92 0.38
C ARG A 60 12.93 -9.09 -0.14
N ILE A 61 13.98 -9.74 -0.63
CA ILE A 61 15.11 -9.08 -1.30
C ILE A 61 14.69 -8.83 -2.75
N LEU A 62 14.43 -7.57 -3.09
CA LEU A 62 13.99 -7.17 -4.42
C LEU A 62 15.11 -6.39 -5.10
N ASP A 63 15.36 -6.70 -6.38
CA ASP A 63 16.15 -5.83 -7.23
C ASP A 63 15.30 -4.61 -7.67
N VAL A 64 15.98 -3.59 -8.19
CA VAL A 64 15.34 -2.33 -8.58
C VAL A 64 14.35 -2.52 -9.74
N PHE A 65 14.57 -3.47 -10.65
CA PHE A 65 13.66 -3.73 -11.76
C PHE A 65 12.37 -4.38 -11.26
N THR A 66 12.47 -5.35 -10.35
CA THR A 66 11.29 -5.93 -9.71
C THR A 66 10.52 -4.88 -8.92
N LEU A 67 11.20 -4.02 -8.16
CA LEU A 67 10.52 -2.95 -7.41
C LEU A 67 9.80 -1.97 -8.34
N ARG A 68 10.43 -1.53 -9.44
CA ARG A 68 9.80 -0.66 -10.44
C ARG A 68 8.57 -1.32 -11.07
N LYS A 69 8.66 -2.62 -11.40
CA LYS A 69 7.51 -3.37 -11.91
C LYS A 69 6.34 -3.40 -10.91
N LEU A 70 6.62 -3.53 -9.61
CA LEU A 70 5.58 -3.47 -8.57
C LEU A 70 4.96 -2.06 -8.50
N CYS A 71 5.75 -1.00 -8.66
CA CYS A 71 5.24 0.37 -8.79
C CYS A 71 4.36 0.54 -10.04
N ASP A 72 4.77 0.02 -11.20
CA ASP A 72 3.99 0.09 -12.45
C ASP A 72 2.61 -0.60 -12.30
N ILE A 73 2.56 -1.72 -11.56
CA ILE A 73 1.31 -2.40 -11.20
C ILE A 73 0.47 -1.49 -10.28
N GLY A 74 1.09 -0.84 -9.30
CA GLY A 74 0.44 0.10 -8.41
C GLY A 74 -0.19 1.28 -9.15
N ASP A 75 0.54 1.85 -10.11
CA ASP A 75 0.10 2.96 -10.93
C ASP A 75 -1.06 2.57 -11.85
N THR A 76 -0.98 1.38 -12.45
CA THR A 76 -1.98 0.91 -13.42
C THR A 76 -3.27 0.45 -12.74
N PHE A 77 -3.17 -0.26 -11.61
CA PHE A 77 -4.30 -1.00 -11.04
C PHE A 77 -4.69 -0.56 -9.63
N ALA A 78 -3.78 0.01 -8.84
CA ALA A 78 -3.94 0.21 -7.39
C ALA A 78 -3.90 1.67 -6.95
N GLU A 79 -4.47 2.56 -7.77
CA GLU A 79 -4.65 3.97 -7.44
C GLU A 79 -3.35 4.65 -6.97
N VAL A 80 -2.18 4.26 -7.51
CA VAL A 80 -0.82 4.74 -7.18
C VAL A 80 -0.36 4.51 -5.72
N HIS A 81 -1.02 3.63 -4.96
CA HIS A 81 -0.65 3.36 -3.56
C HIS A 81 -0.36 1.89 -3.30
N VAL A 82 0.76 1.63 -2.63
CA VAL A 82 1.17 0.29 -2.19
C VAL A 82 1.80 0.37 -0.80
N HIS A 83 1.75 -0.73 -0.07
CA HIS A 83 2.56 -0.89 1.14
C HIS A 83 3.02 -2.34 1.33
N PHE A 84 4.00 -2.54 2.19
CA PHE A 84 4.49 -3.86 2.53
C PHE A 84 4.04 -4.26 3.93
N THR A 85 3.62 -5.51 4.06
CA THR A 85 3.38 -6.12 5.37
C THR A 85 4.69 -6.41 6.09
N LEU A 86 4.61 -6.64 7.41
CA LEU A 86 5.75 -7.09 8.23
C LEU A 86 6.44 -8.36 7.71
N ARG A 87 5.75 -9.19 6.92
CA ARG A 87 6.30 -10.41 6.30
C ARG A 87 6.76 -10.20 4.86
N SER A 88 6.95 -8.95 4.44
CA SER A 88 7.45 -8.56 3.11
C SER A 88 6.52 -8.90 1.94
N ASN A 89 5.25 -9.22 2.21
CA ASN A 89 4.25 -9.28 1.13
C ASN A 89 3.87 -7.85 0.75
N ILE A 90 3.75 -7.58 -0.55
CA ILE A 90 3.21 -6.32 -1.05
C ILE A 90 1.68 -6.39 -1.02
N GLU A 91 1.06 -5.27 -0.69
CA GLU A 91 -0.37 -5.09 -0.65
C GLU A 91 -0.75 -3.86 -1.48
N TYR A 92 -1.68 -4.08 -2.41
CA TYR A 92 -2.28 -3.08 -3.29
C TYR A 92 -3.66 -2.70 -2.75
N LEU A 93 -3.98 -1.42 -2.75
CA LEU A 93 -5.27 -0.93 -2.27
C LEU A 93 -6.12 -0.45 -3.44
N VAL A 94 -7.38 -0.85 -3.49
CA VAL A 94 -8.34 -0.44 -4.51
C VAL A 94 -9.71 -0.18 -3.89
N THR A 95 -10.42 0.81 -4.41
CA THR A 95 -11.79 1.15 -3.99
C THR A 95 -12.86 0.65 -4.95
N ASP A 96 -12.45 0.22 -6.14
CA ASP A 96 -13.32 -0.38 -7.15
C ASP A 96 -13.25 -1.90 -7.06
N GLU A 97 -14.36 -2.51 -6.60
CA GLU A 97 -14.50 -3.96 -6.47
C GLU A 97 -14.27 -4.70 -7.80
N SER A 98 -14.59 -4.09 -8.95
CA SER A 98 -14.43 -4.74 -10.25
C SER A 98 -12.97 -5.05 -10.60
N LYS A 99 -12.03 -4.29 -10.02
CA LYS A 99 -10.57 -4.50 -10.17
C LYS A 99 -10.04 -5.64 -9.30
N VAL A 100 -10.88 -6.19 -8.42
CA VAL A 100 -10.53 -7.28 -7.50
C VAL A 100 -10.91 -8.65 -8.10
N THR A 101 -11.56 -8.67 -9.27
CA THR A 101 -12.09 -9.88 -9.91
C THR A 101 -11.02 -10.69 -10.64
#